data_AF-A0AAD9QGZ3-F1
#
_entry.id   AF-A0AAD9QGZ3-F1
#
_cell.length_a   1.000
_cell.length_b   1.000
_cell.length_c   1.000
_cell.angle_alpha   90.00
_cell.angle_beta   90.00
_cell.angle_gamma   90.00
#
_symmetry.space_group_name_H-M   'P 1'
#
loop_
_entity.id
_entity.type
_entity.pdbx_description
1 polymer ?
#
loop_
_entity_poly.entity_id
_entity_poly.type
_entity_poly.pdbx_seq_one_letter_code
_entity_poly.pdbx_strand_id
1 'polypeptide(L)'
;MAEGMCPLVSFTTITRFRGIISCLVISVAYVASLYVFKSPYPRDHPKTIKQRFRSVFIVSLLSPFYVWLWSDGTLGQNALSLWQFLGIRLESIIIAVLFPLLLTVILFTGPIVLLYVNKELTNVKSFIEYPSSWVNAISLRNYLVLIFTMLLRDYSLVKTLRMFGLMHFGYTTVFGGYSAFLFLRTGKLTHPNVVFDCHLIGPVICHTFCNFMGFPVIDQIPSSKYPRFISASFLAGLILFLVLALPLTNPTWYNSIYYQQQLVR
;
A
#
# COMPACT_ATOMS: atom_id res chain seq x y z
N MET A 1 3.37 -37.57 -3.50
CA MET A 1 2.36 -37.66 -2.41
C MET A 1 2.33 -36.38 -1.56
N ALA A 2 2.11 -35.22 -2.17
CA ALA A 2 1.91 -33.94 -1.46
C ALA A 2 0.86 -33.04 -2.15
N GLU A 3 -0.07 -33.65 -2.90
CA GLU A 3 -1.13 -32.93 -3.63
C GLU A 3 -2.37 -32.61 -2.76
N GLY A 4 -2.36 -33.01 -1.48
CA GLY A 4 -3.55 -32.97 -0.61
C GLY A 4 -3.62 -31.86 0.44
N MET A 5 -2.66 -30.92 0.51
CA MET A 5 -2.59 -29.97 1.65
C MET A 5 -2.95 -28.51 1.34
N CYS A 6 -3.21 -28.16 0.08
CA CYS A 6 -3.54 -26.79 -0.29
C CYS A 6 -5.04 -26.67 -0.57
N PRO A 7 -5.81 -25.85 0.19
CA PRO A 7 -7.22 -25.65 -0.12
C PRO A 7 -7.35 -25.01 -1.51
N LEU A 8 -8.03 -25.72 -2.41
CA LEU A 8 -8.36 -25.23 -3.73
C LEU A 8 -9.57 -24.28 -3.62
N VAL A 9 -9.52 -23.18 -4.37
CA VAL A 9 -10.56 -22.15 -4.40
C VAL A 9 -10.95 -21.80 -5.83
N SER A 10 -12.23 -21.54 -6.00
CA SER A 10 -12.86 -20.98 -7.19
C SER A 10 -13.83 -19.88 -6.75
N PHE A 11 -13.97 -18.82 -7.54
CA PHE A 11 -14.85 -17.68 -7.23
C PHE A 11 -15.72 -17.30 -8.44
N THR A 12 -16.19 -18.28 -9.19
CA THR A 12 -16.96 -18.06 -10.43
C THR A 12 -18.39 -17.60 -10.13
N THR A 13 -18.97 -17.96 -8.98
CA THR A 13 -20.35 -17.61 -8.62
C THR A 13 -20.48 -16.35 -7.76
N ILE A 14 -19.37 -15.80 -7.26
CA ILE A 14 -19.39 -14.58 -6.44
C ILE A 14 -19.88 -13.39 -7.27
N THR A 15 -20.95 -12.74 -6.79
CA THR A 15 -21.41 -11.47 -7.35
C THR A 15 -20.56 -10.31 -6.85
N ARG A 16 -20.49 -9.22 -7.63
CA ARG A 16 -19.75 -7.99 -7.24
C ARG A 16 -20.19 -7.46 -5.88
N PHE A 17 -21.50 -7.49 -5.61
CA PHE A 17 -22.08 -7.05 -4.34
C PHE A 17 -21.58 -7.89 -3.15
N ARG A 18 -21.57 -9.22 -3.29
CA ARG A 18 -21.02 -10.14 -2.28
C ARG A 18 -19.53 -9.88 -2.04
N GLY A 19 -18.76 -9.62 -3.11
CA GLY A 19 -17.35 -9.22 -3.01
C GLY A 19 -17.14 -7.93 -2.23
N ILE A 20 -17.93 -6.88 -2.50
CA ILE A 20 -17.85 -5.60 -1.78
C ILE A 20 -18.14 -5.78 -0.29
N ILE A 21 -19.20 -6.52 0.06
CA ILE A 21 -19.52 -6.81 1.46
C ILE A 21 -18.39 -7.58 2.13
N SER A 22 -17.85 -8.60 1.45
CA SER A 22 -16.75 -9.41 1.98
C SER A 22 -15.51 -8.56 2.28
N CYS A 23 -15.10 -7.69 1.35
CA CYS A 23 -14.01 -6.74 1.55
C CYS A 23 -14.28 -5.76 2.70
N LEU A 24 -15.51 -5.27 2.82
CA LEU A 24 -15.91 -4.36 3.90
C LEU A 24 -15.81 -5.05 5.26
N VAL A 25 -16.26 -6.30 5.38
CA VAL A 25 -16.17 -7.08 6.63
C VAL A 25 -14.71 -7.25 7.06
N ILE A 26 -13.81 -7.65 6.15
CA ILE A 26 -12.38 -7.79 6.46
C ILE A 26 -11.78 -6.44 6.88
N SER A 27 -12.10 -5.36 6.17
CA SER A 27 -11.61 -4.01 6.47
C SER A 27 -12.07 -3.52 7.86
N VAL A 28 -13.37 -3.68 8.17
CA VAL A 28 -13.92 -3.32 9.48
C VAL A 28 -13.32 -4.20 10.58
N ALA A 29 -13.20 -5.51 10.37
CA ALA A 29 -12.57 -6.41 11.33
C ALA A 29 -11.12 -6.02 11.63
N TYR A 30 -10.34 -5.67 10.61
CA TYR A 30 -8.98 -5.16 10.75
C TYR A 30 -8.94 -3.91 11.63
N VAL A 31 -9.75 -2.90 11.32
CA VAL A 31 -9.77 -1.63 12.07
C VAL A 31 -10.28 -1.84 13.48
N ALA A 32 -11.35 -2.60 13.67
CA ALA A 32 -11.92 -2.90 14.99
C ALA A 32 -10.88 -3.57 15.90
N SER A 33 -10.08 -4.50 15.35
CA SER A 33 -9.04 -5.22 16.09
C SER A 33 -8.02 -4.28 16.77
N LEU A 34 -7.71 -3.13 16.16
CA LEU A 34 -6.79 -2.14 16.74
C LEU A 34 -7.31 -1.52 18.04
N TYR A 35 -8.62 -1.62 18.31
CA TYR A 35 -9.30 -1.02 19.46
C TYR A 35 -9.86 -2.05 20.44
N VAL A 36 -9.82 -3.35 20.12
CA VAL A 36 -10.32 -4.43 20.99
C VAL A 36 -9.62 -4.42 22.35
N PHE A 37 -8.29 -4.37 22.32
CA PHE A 37 -7.50 -4.28 23.54
C PHE A 37 -7.05 -2.83 23.74
N LYS A 38 -7.57 -2.15 24.75
CA LYS A 38 -7.12 -0.82 25.14
C LYS A 38 -5.83 -0.92 25.95
N SER A 39 -4.91 0.00 25.70
CA SER A 39 -3.67 0.18 26.47
C SER A 39 -3.74 1.55 27.13
N PRO A 40 -3.33 1.68 28.41
CA PRO A 40 -3.29 2.98 29.09
C PRO A 40 -2.13 3.86 28.59
N TYR A 41 -1.21 3.29 27.80
CA TYR A 41 -0.03 3.99 27.29
C TYR A 41 -0.33 4.68 25.94
N PRO A 42 0.43 5.75 25.60
CA PRO A 42 0.33 6.40 24.30
C PRO A 42 0.56 5.42 23.14
N ARG A 43 0.12 5.82 21.94
CA ARG A 43 0.15 4.99 20.72
C ARG A 43 1.53 4.40 20.42
N ASP A 44 2.57 5.19 20.63
CA ASP A 44 3.97 4.86 20.29
C ASP A 44 4.69 4.08 21.38
N HIS A 45 4.02 3.81 22.49
CA HIS A 45 4.61 3.02 23.55
C HIS A 45 4.82 1.57 23.08
N PRO A 46 5.99 0.95 23.33
CA PRO A 46 6.32 -0.37 22.81
C PRO A 46 5.30 -1.46 23.20
N LYS A 47 4.67 -1.35 24.38
CA LYS A 47 3.59 -2.26 24.80
C LYS A 47 2.34 -2.10 23.92
N THR A 48 1.93 -0.88 23.61
CA THR A 48 0.78 -0.57 22.73
C THR A 48 1.04 -1.04 21.30
N ILE A 49 2.27 -0.85 20.80
CA ILE A 49 2.69 -1.33 19.48
C ILE A 49 2.62 -2.86 19.40
N LYS A 50 3.24 -3.58 20.35
CA LYS A 50 3.23 -5.05 20.39
C LYS A 50 1.80 -5.61 20.45
N GLN A 51 0.93 -4.97 21.22
CA GLN A 51 -0.47 -5.36 21.35
C GLN A 51 -1.27 -5.17 20.06
N ARG A 52 -1.09 -4.04 19.37
CA ARG A 52 -1.71 -3.78 18.05
C ARG A 52 -1.19 -4.74 17.00
N PHE A 53 0.12 -4.99 17.00
CA PHE A 53 0.75 -5.96 16.11
C PHE A 53 0.15 -7.36 16.32
N ARG A 54 0.03 -7.81 17.57
CA ARG A 54 -0.60 -9.10 17.90
C ARG A 54 -2.05 -9.19 17.41
N SER A 55 -2.83 -8.13 17.62
CA SER A 55 -4.24 -8.12 17.20
C SER A 55 -4.40 -8.15 15.68
N VAL A 56 -3.64 -7.31 14.98
CA VAL A 56 -3.62 -7.29 13.51
C VAL A 56 -3.16 -8.62 12.95
N PHE A 57 -2.12 -9.22 13.54
CA PHE A 57 -1.61 -10.52 13.15
C PHE A 57 -2.67 -11.62 13.23
N ILE A 58 -3.47 -11.65 14.30
CA ILE A 58 -4.59 -12.59 14.44
C ILE A 58 -5.62 -12.40 13.31
N VAL A 59 -6.04 -11.16 13.03
CA VAL A 59 -7.00 -10.90 11.94
C VAL A 59 -6.42 -11.25 10.57
N SER A 60 -5.14 -10.97 10.34
CA SER A 60 -4.43 -11.36 9.11
C SER A 60 -4.37 -12.88 8.94
N LEU A 61 -4.23 -13.66 10.01
CA LEU A 61 -4.27 -15.14 9.96
C LEU A 61 -5.69 -15.69 9.70
N LEU A 62 -6.72 -15.02 10.23
CA LEU A 62 -8.12 -15.42 10.01
C LEU A 62 -8.64 -15.02 8.63
N SER A 63 -8.06 -14.00 8.00
CA SER A 63 -8.50 -13.48 6.68
C SER A 63 -8.46 -14.54 5.56
N PRO A 64 -7.39 -15.34 5.37
CA PRO A 64 -7.38 -16.45 4.41
C PRO A 64 -8.50 -17.46 4.64
N PHE A 65 -8.75 -17.83 5.89
CA PHE A 65 -9.82 -18.75 6.25
C PHE A 65 -11.19 -18.16 5.90
N TYR A 66 -11.41 -16.89 6.21
CA TYR A 66 -12.64 -16.20 5.82
C TYR A 66 -12.80 -16.18 4.30
N VAL A 67 -11.77 -15.83 3.53
CA VAL A 67 -11.83 -15.84 2.04
C VAL A 67 -12.14 -17.23 1.51
N TRP A 68 -11.58 -18.28 2.11
CA TRP A 68 -11.87 -19.66 1.74
C TRP A 68 -13.33 -20.07 1.96
N LEU A 69 -13.99 -19.58 3.02
CA LEU A 69 -15.43 -19.82 3.25
C LEU A 69 -16.33 -19.27 2.14
N TRP A 70 -15.85 -18.30 1.37
CA TRP A 70 -16.56 -17.74 0.22
C TRP A 70 -16.23 -18.46 -1.10
N SER A 71 -15.34 -19.45 -1.09
CA SER A 71 -14.99 -20.20 -2.29
C SER A 71 -16.11 -21.14 -2.72
N ASP A 72 -16.26 -21.30 -4.03
CA ASP A 72 -17.17 -22.25 -4.63
C ASP A 72 -16.65 -23.67 -4.39
N GLY A 73 -17.48 -24.53 -3.78
CA GLY A 73 -17.14 -25.94 -3.52
C GLY A 73 -17.05 -26.81 -4.77
N THR A 74 -17.35 -26.26 -5.95
CA THR A 74 -17.21 -26.94 -7.24
C THR A 74 -15.76 -26.83 -7.72
N LEU A 75 -15.02 -27.93 -7.65
CA LEU A 75 -13.71 -28.09 -8.29
C LEU A 75 -13.88 -28.11 -9.83
N GLY A 76 -14.14 -26.96 -10.43
CA GLY A 76 -14.02 -26.79 -11.88
C GLY A 76 -12.56 -26.83 -12.33
N GLN A 77 -12.33 -26.98 -13.64
CA GLN A 77 -10.98 -27.06 -14.24
C GLN A 77 -10.08 -25.82 -14.01
N ASN A 78 -10.59 -24.75 -13.39
CA ASN A 78 -9.88 -23.52 -13.08
C ASN A 78 -9.57 -23.32 -11.58
N ALA A 79 -9.64 -24.39 -10.77
CA ALA A 79 -9.36 -24.30 -9.34
C ALA A 79 -7.89 -23.91 -9.08
N LEU A 80 -7.68 -22.78 -8.38
CA LEU A 80 -6.37 -22.31 -7.96
C LEU A 80 -6.18 -22.64 -6.48
N SER A 81 -4.96 -22.85 -6.01
CA SER A 81 -4.77 -22.95 -4.56
C SER A 81 -4.92 -21.58 -3.89
N LEU A 82 -5.49 -21.55 -2.68
CA LEU A 82 -5.74 -20.33 -1.90
C LEU A 82 -4.49 -19.47 -1.75
N TRP A 83 -3.34 -20.10 -1.49
CA TRP A 83 -2.06 -19.41 -1.32
C TRP A 83 -1.60 -18.71 -2.59
N GLN A 84 -1.86 -19.32 -3.75
CA GLN A 84 -1.55 -18.73 -5.05
C GLN A 84 -2.48 -17.55 -5.33
N PHE A 85 -3.76 -17.66 -4.98
CA PHE A 85 -4.71 -16.56 -5.07
C PHE A 85 -4.31 -15.38 -4.16
N LEU A 86 -3.81 -15.64 -2.97
CA LEU A 86 -3.28 -14.63 -2.06
C LEU A 86 -1.92 -14.03 -2.50
N GLY A 87 -1.33 -14.53 -3.59
CA GLY A 87 -0.09 -14.00 -4.16
C GLY A 87 1.19 -14.48 -3.46
N ILE A 88 1.18 -15.69 -2.88
CA ILE A 88 2.32 -16.23 -2.13
C ILE A 88 3.20 -17.12 -3.04
N ARG A 89 4.26 -16.56 -3.71
CA ARG A 89 5.33 -17.27 -4.46
C ARG A 89 6.70 -16.52 -4.54
N LEU A 90 7.80 -17.23 -4.88
CA LEU A 90 9.19 -16.69 -5.07
C LEU A 90 9.55 -16.21 -6.46
N GLU A 91 8.85 -16.68 -7.47
CA GLU A 91 9.38 -16.54 -8.81
C GLU A 91 9.34 -15.08 -9.27
N SER A 92 10.51 -14.57 -9.68
CA SER A 92 10.69 -13.20 -10.19
C SER A 92 10.46 -12.08 -9.14
N ILE A 93 10.77 -12.30 -7.85
CA ILE A 93 10.74 -11.26 -6.79
C ILE A 93 11.47 -9.98 -7.20
N ILE A 94 12.62 -10.10 -7.86
CA ILE A 94 13.44 -8.93 -8.24
C ILE A 94 12.62 -7.98 -9.11
N ILE A 95 11.95 -8.49 -10.15
CA ILE A 95 11.13 -7.68 -11.06
C ILE A 95 9.88 -7.16 -10.33
N ALA A 96 9.25 -8.02 -9.53
CA ALA A 96 8.05 -7.74 -8.74
C ALA A 96 8.24 -6.66 -7.67
N VAL A 97 9.47 -6.45 -7.20
CA VAL A 97 9.80 -5.41 -6.23
C VAL A 97 10.42 -4.21 -6.93
N LEU A 98 11.39 -4.43 -7.83
CA LEU A 98 12.16 -3.37 -8.45
C LEU A 98 11.31 -2.44 -9.31
N PHE A 99 10.45 -2.98 -10.19
CA PHE A 99 9.68 -2.14 -11.10
C PHE A 99 8.57 -1.36 -10.39
N PRO A 100 7.78 -1.95 -9.46
CA PRO A 100 6.86 -1.18 -8.64
C PRO A 100 7.54 -0.13 -7.76
N LEU A 101 8.69 -0.47 -7.16
CA LEU A 101 9.44 0.47 -6.34
C LEU A 101 10.00 1.62 -7.17
N LEU A 102 10.59 1.32 -8.33
CA LEU A 102 11.08 2.32 -9.28
C LEU A 102 9.95 3.27 -9.71
N LEU A 103 8.79 2.72 -10.05
CA LEU A 103 7.61 3.50 -10.40
C LEU A 103 7.16 4.41 -9.26
N THR A 104 7.22 3.90 -8.02
CA THR A 104 6.93 4.70 -6.81
C THR A 104 7.95 5.82 -6.63
N VAL A 105 9.25 5.55 -6.77
CA VAL A 105 10.30 6.57 -6.69
C VAL A 105 10.12 7.64 -7.75
N ILE A 106 9.76 7.25 -8.99
CA ILE A 106 9.45 8.19 -10.07
C ILE A 106 8.31 9.14 -9.68
N LEU A 107 7.21 8.61 -9.13
CA LEU A 107 6.09 9.43 -8.64
C LEU A 107 6.53 10.44 -7.58
N PHE A 108 7.43 10.02 -6.68
CA PHE A 108 7.95 10.86 -5.60
C PHE A 108 9.22 11.66 -5.96
N THR A 109 9.59 11.75 -7.24
CA THR A 109 10.77 12.51 -7.69
C THR A 109 10.71 13.98 -7.23
N GLY A 110 9.56 14.65 -7.41
CA GLY A 110 9.38 16.04 -6.98
C GLY A 110 9.63 16.26 -5.47
N PRO A 111 8.96 15.51 -4.59
CA PRO A 111 9.22 15.52 -3.15
C PRO A 111 10.69 15.24 -2.79
N ILE A 112 11.34 14.28 -3.45
CA ILE A 112 12.75 13.94 -3.22
C ILE A 112 13.67 15.11 -3.61
N VAL A 113 13.41 15.75 -4.76
CA VAL A 113 14.16 16.93 -5.23
C VAL A 113 13.98 18.10 -4.25
N LEU A 114 12.77 18.31 -3.74
CA LEU A 114 12.51 19.33 -2.73
C LEU A 114 13.32 19.09 -1.45
N LEU A 115 13.32 17.85 -0.93
CA LEU A 115 14.13 17.48 0.25
C LEU A 115 15.63 17.66 0.00
N TYR A 116 16.10 17.31 -1.20
CA TYR A 116 17.50 17.49 -1.60
C TYR A 116 17.89 18.98 -1.63
N VAL A 117 17.08 19.83 -2.26
CA VAL A 117 17.33 21.28 -2.33
C VAL A 117 17.31 21.92 -0.95
N ASN A 118 16.41 21.48 -0.06
CA ASN A 118 16.32 21.95 1.31
C ASN A 118 17.40 21.36 2.24
N LYS A 119 18.32 20.53 1.71
CA LYS A 119 19.36 19.82 2.47
C LYS A 119 18.83 18.94 3.61
N GLU A 120 17.57 18.50 3.53
CA GLU A 120 16.93 17.62 4.51
C GLU A 120 17.17 16.13 4.20
N LEU A 121 18.19 15.78 3.41
CA LEU A 121 18.45 14.42 2.95
C LEU A 121 18.86 13.46 4.09
N THR A 122 19.26 13.99 5.25
CA THR A 122 19.41 13.22 6.50
C THR A 122 18.15 12.45 6.86
N ASN A 123 16.97 12.97 6.51
CA ASN A 123 15.70 12.29 6.71
C ASN A 123 15.57 11.05 5.82
N VAL A 124 16.11 11.05 4.60
CA VAL A 124 16.11 9.86 3.72
C VAL A 124 17.12 8.81 4.20
N LYS A 125 18.29 9.23 4.71
CA LYS A 125 19.24 8.29 5.36
C LYS A 125 18.59 7.61 6.58
N SER A 126 17.80 8.34 7.36
CA SER A 126 17.07 7.78 8.51
C SER A 126 16.04 6.69 8.14
N PHE A 127 15.54 6.68 6.89
CA PHE A 127 14.65 5.62 6.40
C PHE A 127 15.36 4.26 6.39
N ILE A 128 16.61 4.24 5.91
CA ILE A 128 17.42 3.02 5.80
C ILE A 128 18.00 2.63 7.16
N GLU A 129 18.37 3.62 7.97
CA GLU A 129 19.17 3.42 9.18
C GLU A 129 18.31 3.18 10.45
N TYR A 130 17.07 3.69 10.50
CA TYR A 130 16.20 3.61 11.69
C TYR A 130 14.72 3.32 11.35
N PRO A 131 14.26 2.05 11.46
CA PRO A 131 12.88 1.62 11.23
C PRO A 131 11.81 2.31 12.11
N SER A 132 12.21 2.81 13.28
CA SER A 132 11.34 3.54 14.21
C SER A 132 10.99 4.97 13.75
N SER A 133 11.75 5.52 12.79
CA SER A 133 11.50 6.85 12.19
C SER A 133 10.30 6.87 11.25
N TRP A 134 9.79 5.69 10.87
CA TRP A 134 8.88 5.50 9.74
C TRP A 134 7.49 6.08 9.98
N VAL A 135 7.16 6.46 11.22
CA VAL A 135 5.80 6.89 11.59
C VAL A 135 5.77 8.19 12.40
N ASN A 136 6.83 8.58 13.14
CA ASN A 136 6.62 9.51 14.25
C ASN A 136 7.16 10.94 14.06
N ALA A 137 8.39 11.15 13.57
CA ALA A 137 8.94 12.51 13.54
C ALA A 137 8.55 13.30 12.28
N ILE A 138 8.65 12.66 11.11
CA ILE A 138 8.41 13.32 9.81
C ILE A 138 6.91 13.51 9.57
N SER A 139 6.11 12.48 9.90
CA SER A 139 4.65 12.55 9.80
C SER A 139 4.10 13.63 10.74
N LEU A 140 4.53 13.65 12.00
CA LEU A 140 4.16 14.69 12.96
C LEU A 140 4.60 16.09 12.51
N ARG A 141 5.83 16.25 12.00
CA ARG A 141 6.29 17.52 11.44
C ARG A 141 5.40 17.99 10.29
N ASN A 142 5.13 17.11 9.31
CA ASN A 142 4.33 17.45 8.14
C ASN A 142 2.87 17.77 8.54
N TYR A 143 2.33 17.08 9.55
CA TYR A 143 1.01 17.38 10.10
C TYR A 143 0.97 18.70 10.85
N LEU A 144 1.98 18.99 11.68
CA LEU A 144 2.08 20.25 12.40
C LEU A 144 2.24 21.43 11.44
N VAL A 145 3.10 21.30 10.43
CA VAL A 145 3.28 22.33 9.39
C VAL A 145 1.97 22.55 8.64
N LEU A 146 1.27 21.49 8.25
CA LEU A 146 -0.01 21.60 7.54
C LEU A 146 -1.10 22.27 8.40
N ILE A 147 -1.24 21.84 9.66
CA ILE A 147 -2.19 22.43 10.61
C ILE A 147 -1.83 23.90 10.85
N PHE A 148 -0.56 24.22 11.04
CA PHE A 148 -0.09 25.58 11.27
C PHE A 148 -0.35 26.47 10.05
N THR A 149 -0.04 26.02 8.84
CA THR A 149 -0.35 26.76 7.60
C THR A 149 -1.86 26.99 7.43
N MET A 150 -2.70 26.02 7.79
CA MET A 150 -4.15 26.18 7.74
C MET A 150 -4.68 27.15 8.81
N LEU A 151 -4.08 27.16 10.01
CA LEU A 151 -4.42 28.11 11.08
C LEU A 151 -3.97 29.54 10.74
N LEU A 152 -2.81 29.70 10.09
CA LEU A 152 -2.32 31.00 9.60
C LEU A 152 -3.19 31.62 8.49
N ARG A 153 -4.08 30.83 7.87
CA ARG A 153 -5.04 31.31 6.84
C ARG A 153 -6.41 31.70 7.42
N ASP A 154 -6.49 31.99 8.72
CA ASP A 154 -7.72 32.37 9.44
C ASP A 154 -8.86 31.33 9.35
N TYR A 155 -8.54 30.05 9.16
CA TYR A 155 -9.55 28.99 9.24
C TYR A 155 -9.90 28.66 10.70
N SER A 156 -11.20 28.46 10.97
CA SER A 156 -11.63 27.92 12.26
C SER A 156 -11.04 26.53 12.50
N LEU A 157 -10.73 26.20 13.77
CA LEU A 157 -10.16 24.91 14.17
C LEU A 157 -10.94 23.72 13.57
N VAL A 158 -12.27 23.80 13.57
CA VAL A 158 -13.15 22.76 13.02
C VAL A 158 -12.95 22.58 11.52
N LYS A 159 -12.79 23.69 10.77
CA LYS A 159 -12.55 23.66 9.33
C LYS A 159 -11.17 23.09 9.01
N THR A 160 -10.15 23.45 9.79
CA THR A 160 -8.79 22.91 9.68
C THR A 160 -8.78 21.39 9.93
N LEU A 161 -9.39 20.92 11.02
CA LEU A 161 -9.47 19.50 11.35
C LEU A 161 -10.24 18.70 10.27
N ARG A 162 -11.33 19.24 9.75
CA ARG A 162 -12.12 18.61 8.68
C ARG A 162 -11.33 18.51 7.37
N MET A 163 -10.69 19.59 6.94
CA MET A 163 -9.88 19.61 5.72
C MET A 163 -8.70 18.67 5.81
N PHE A 164 -8.03 18.67 6.96
CA PHE A 164 -6.95 17.73 7.27
C PHE A 164 -7.42 16.28 7.17
N GLY A 165 -8.54 15.94 7.82
CA GLY A 165 -9.11 14.59 7.78
C GLY A 165 -9.47 14.15 6.36
N LEU A 166 -10.09 15.03 5.58
CA LEU A 166 -10.45 14.74 4.18
C LEU A 166 -9.22 14.53 3.29
N MET A 167 -8.21 15.37 3.43
CA MET A 167 -6.97 15.22 2.64
C MET A 167 -6.20 13.97 3.04
N HIS A 168 -6.10 13.67 4.34
CA HIS A 168 -5.42 12.47 4.82
C HIS A 168 -6.15 11.21 4.35
N PHE A 169 -7.47 11.18 4.48
CA PHE A 169 -8.30 10.08 3.97
C PHE A 169 -8.15 9.92 2.45
N GLY A 170 -8.26 11.01 1.68
CA GLY A 170 -8.09 10.99 0.22
C GLY A 170 -6.70 10.50 -0.20
N TYR A 171 -5.65 11.01 0.44
CA TYR A 171 -4.27 10.57 0.22
C TYR A 171 -4.12 9.06 0.47
N THR A 172 -4.54 8.57 1.63
CA THR A 172 -4.45 7.12 1.95
C THR A 172 -5.29 6.26 1.01
N THR A 173 -6.42 6.77 0.52
CA THR A 173 -7.29 6.05 -0.44
C THR A 173 -6.60 5.92 -1.80
N VAL A 174 -6.01 7.00 -2.32
CA VAL A 174 -5.29 6.98 -3.60
C VAL A 174 -4.11 6.01 -3.54
N PHE A 175 -3.29 6.09 -2.48
CA PHE A 175 -2.13 5.20 -2.33
C PHE A 175 -2.53 3.76 -2.02
N GLY A 176 -3.62 3.52 -1.30
CA GLY A 176 -4.20 2.19 -1.13
C GLY A 176 -4.70 1.60 -2.46
N GLY A 177 -5.36 2.41 -3.28
CA GLY A 177 -5.77 2.05 -4.65
C GLY A 177 -4.57 1.74 -5.54
N TYR A 178 -3.48 2.52 -5.44
CA TYR A 178 -2.23 2.24 -6.14
C TYR A 178 -1.60 0.91 -5.71
N SER A 179 -1.53 0.61 -4.41
CA SER A 179 -1.04 -0.68 -3.92
C SER A 179 -1.89 -1.84 -4.41
N ALA A 180 -3.22 -1.69 -4.46
CA ALA A 180 -4.12 -2.69 -5.05
C ALA A 180 -3.91 -2.86 -6.56
N PHE A 181 -3.71 -1.75 -7.29
CA PHE A 181 -3.37 -1.77 -8.71
C PHE A 181 -2.08 -2.56 -8.98
N LEU A 182 -1.03 -2.30 -8.21
CA LEU A 182 0.22 -3.06 -8.30
C LEU A 182 -0.02 -4.55 -8.04
N PHE A 183 -0.72 -4.90 -6.96
CA PHE A 183 -1.02 -6.27 -6.60
C PHE A 183 -1.76 -7.05 -7.71
N LEU A 184 -2.78 -6.44 -8.32
CA LEU A 184 -3.55 -7.07 -9.40
C LEU A 184 -2.74 -7.23 -10.70
N ARG A 185 -1.86 -6.27 -11.02
CA ARG A 185 -1.09 -6.28 -12.27
C ARG A 185 0.12 -7.20 -12.21
N THR A 186 0.73 -7.36 -11.04
CA THR A 186 1.97 -8.15 -10.89
C THR A 186 1.73 -9.59 -10.43
N GLY A 187 0.53 -9.98 -10.00
CA GLY A 187 0.24 -11.29 -9.42
C GLY A 187 0.45 -12.51 -10.35
N LYS A 188 1.66 -13.09 -10.35
CA LYS A 188 2.13 -14.15 -11.27
C LYS A 188 1.56 -15.56 -11.08
N LEU A 189 1.21 -16.22 -12.20
CA LEU A 189 0.99 -17.67 -12.32
C LEU A 189 2.22 -18.33 -12.95
N THR A 190 3.09 -18.95 -12.16
CA THR A 190 4.07 -19.90 -12.69
C THR A 190 4.35 -20.99 -11.63
N HIS A 191 4.23 -22.25 -12.09
CA HIS A 191 4.42 -23.58 -11.50
C HIS A 191 3.81 -23.99 -10.12
N PRO A 192 3.28 -25.23 -9.99
CA PRO A 192 2.55 -25.71 -8.81
C PRO A 192 3.43 -26.17 -7.61
N ASN A 193 4.77 -26.14 -7.69
CA ASN A 193 5.63 -26.93 -6.79
C ASN A 193 6.46 -26.14 -5.75
N VAL A 194 6.09 -24.90 -5.41
CA VAL A 194 6.83 -24.10 -4.41
C VAL A 194 5.84 -23.46 -3.42
N VAL A 195 6.06 -23.67 -2.12
CA VAL A 195 5.02 -23.56 -1.08
C VAL A 195 5.10 -22.28 -0.21
N PHE A 196 6.10 -21.39 -0.30
CA PHE A 196 6.29 -20.43 0.81
C PHE A 196 6.87 -19.03 0.58
N ASP A 197 6.37 -18.13 -0.30
CA ASP A 197 7.03 -16.79 -0.44
C ASP A 197 6.14 -15.63 -0.92
N CYS A 198 6.50 -14.34 -0.81
CA CYS A 198 5.52 -13.23 -0.86
C CYS A 198 5.65 -12.25 -2.05
N HIS A 199 4.75 -12.31 -3.04
CA HIS A 199 4.61 -11.26 -4.07
C HIS A 199 3.96 -9.97 -3.53
N LEU A 200 3.36 -10.06 -2.34
CA LEU A 200 2.85 -8.95 -1.54
C LEU A 200 3.97 -7.96 -1.12
N ILE A 201 5.24 -8.40 -1.14
CA ILE A 201 6.39 -7.58 -0.73
C ILE A 201 6.49 -6.30 -1.57
N GLY A 202 6.32 -6.37 -2.89
CA GLY A 202 6.40 -5.21 -3.77
C GLY A 202 5.39 -4.12 -3.38
N PRO A 203 4.08 -4.41 -3.41
CA PRO A 203 3.05 -3.48 -2.96
C PRO A 203 3.22 -3.00 -1.51
N VAL A 204 3.66 -3.85 -0.57
CA VAL A 204 3.88 -3.47 0.84
C VAL A 204 5.05 -2.50 0.97
N ILE A 205 6.18 -2.74 0.30
CA ILE A 205 7.32 -1.83 0.30
C ILE A 205 6.93 -0.50 -0.32
N CYS A 206 6.23 -0.52 -1.47
CA CYS A 206 5.75 0.69 -2.13
C CYS A 206 4.78 1.46 -1.21
N HIS A 207 3.82 0.78 -0.59
CA HIS A 207 2.87 1.40 0.34
C HIS A 207 3.58 2.02 1.55
N THR A 208 4.57 1.32 2.10
CA THR A 208 5.34 1.81 3.24
C THR A 208 6.21 3.01 2.87
N PHE A 209 6.80 3.00 1.67
CA PHE A 209 7.53 4.14 1.12
C PHE A 209 6.62 5.35 0.89
N CYS A 210 5.41 5.16 0.35
CA CYS A 210 4.42 6.24 0.22
C CYS A 210 4.08 6.84 1.59
N ASN A 211 3.80 6.00 2.60
CA ASN A 211 3.51 6.44 3.95
C ASN A 211 4.68 7.20 4.59
N PHE A 212 5.91 6.78 4.31
CA PHE A 212 7.12 7.45 4.77
C PHE A 212 7.29 8.83 4.11
N MET A 213 7.16 8.92 2.79
CA MET A 213 7.27 10.19 2.06
C MET A 213 6.15 11.17 2.44
N GLY A 214 4.94 10.64 2.69
CA GLY A 214 3.79 11.41 3.12
C GLY A 214 3.32 12.43 2.09
N PHE A 215 2.47 13.36 2.53
CA PHE A 215 2.01 14.45 1.67
C PHE A 215 3.13 15.49 1.50
N PRO A 216 3.49 15.86 0.27
CA PRO A 216 4.53 16.85 0.04
C PRO A 216 4.09 18.24 0.49
N VAL A 217 4.99 18.98 1.13
CA VAL A 217 4.71 20.35 1.58
C VAL A 217 4.90 21.33 0.42
N ILE A 218 3.93 21.32 -0.50
CA ILE A 218 3.93 22.14 -1.74
C ILE A 218 4.02 23.64 -1.42
N ASP A 219 3.53 24.06 -0.25
CA ASP A 219 3.61 25.45 0.20
C ASP A 219 5.03 25.98 0.40
N GLN A 220 6.02 25.11 0.58
CA GLN A 220 7.43 25.51 0.70
C GLN A 220 8.10 25.76 -0.65
N ILE A 221 7.46 25.38 -1.77
CA ILE A 221 8.05 25.51 -3.10
C ILE A 221 8.35 26.97 -3.46
N PRO A 222 7.43 27.95 -3.30
CA PRO A 222 7.69 29.34 -3.69
C PRO A 222 8.86 29.98 -2.92
N SER A 223 9.08 29.55 -1.68
CA SER A 223 10.16 30.04 -0.80
C SER A 223 11.50 29.33 -1.01
N SER A 224 11.55 28.30 -1.85
CA SER A 224 12.76 27.52 -2.11
C SER A 224 13.74 28.24 -3.02
N LYS A 225 15.00 27.78 -3.04
CA LYS A 225 16.06 28.35 -3.90
C LYS A 225 15.78 28.19 -5.40
N TYR A 226 15.05 27.14 -5.80
CA TYR A 226 14.78 26.81 -7.20
C TYR A 226 13.32 26.37 -7.44
N PRO A 227 12.34 27.29 -7.26
CA PRO A 227 10.91 26.94 -7.25
C PRO A 227 10.43 26.34 -8.58
N ARG A 228 10.86 26.92 -9.72
CA ARG A 228 10.47 26.45 -11.06
C ARG A 228 10.99 25.04 -11.35
N PHE A 229 12.23 24.76 -10.95
CA PHE A 229 12.84 23.44 -11.13
C PHE A 229 12.16 22.39 -10.27
N ILE A 230 11.87 22.72 -9.01
CA ILE A 230 11.12 21.83 -8.11
C ILE A 230 9.73 21.56 -8.68
N SER A 231 8.95 22.60 -9.04
CA SER A 231 7.63 22.40 -9.65
C SER A 231 7.67 21.56 -10.92
N ALA A 232 8.67 21.77 -11.78
CA ALA A 232 8.87 20.96 -12.98
C ALA A 232 9.14 19.48 -12.63
N SER A 233 9.91 19.18 -11.58
CA SER A 233 10.17 17.81 -11.14
C SER A 233 8.94 17.10 -10.57
N PHE A 234 8.02 17.82 -9.90
CA PHE A 234 6.72 17.29 -9.48
C PHE A 234 5.87 16.89 -10.68
N LEU A 235 5.75 17.78 -11.67
CA LEU A 235 4.95 17.53 -12.86
C LEU A 235 5.57 16.42 -13.72
N ALA A 236 6.89 16.44 -13.91
CA ALA A 236 7.62 15.41 -14.65
C ALA A 236 7.48 14.04 -13.98
N GLY A 237 7.63 13.94 -12.65
CA GLY A 237 7.44 12.70 -11.91
C GLY A 237 6.03 12.12 -12.06
N LEU A 238 5.00 12.98 -11.99
CA LEU A 238 3.62 12.56 -12.19
C LEU A 238 3.33 12.12 -13.63
N ILE A 239 3.74 12.91 -14.64
CA ILE A 239 3.56 12.56 -16.05
C ILE A 239 4.28 11.25 -16.36
N LEU A 240 5.53 11.13 -15.92
CA LEU A 240 6.33 9.93 -16.14
C LEU A 240 5.70 8.72 -15.45
N PHE A 241 5.21 8.87 -14.22
CA PHE A 241 4.43 7.82 -13.54
C PHE A 241 3.21 7.39 -14.35
N LEU A 242 2.39 8.33 -14.84
CA LEU A 242 1.19 8.00 -15.60
C LEU A 242 1.51 7.28 -16.92
N VAL A 243 2.57 7.69 -17.61
CA VAL A 243 3.03 7.07 -18.86
C VAL A 243 3.63 5.68 -18.60
N LEU A 244 4.40 5.53 -17.51
CA LEU A 244 5.15 4.32 -17.20
C LEU A 244 4.37 3.29 -16.37
N ALA A 245 3.30 3.69 -15.71
CA ALA A 245 2.53 2.82 -14.82
C ALA A 245 2.03 1.58 -15.56
N LEU A 246 1.47 1.73 -16.77
CA LEU A 246 0.99 0.61 -17.57
C LEU A 246 2.10 -0.29 -18.15
N PRO A 247 3.16 0.25 -18.81
CA PRO A 247 4.19 -0.59 -19.40
C PRO A 247 5.06 -1.32 -18.38
N LEU A 248 5.46 -0.68 -17.27
CA LEU A 248 6.28 -1.35 -16.24
C LEU A 248 5.50 -2.36 -15.39
N THR A 249 4.17 -2.23 -15.37
CA THR A 249 3.27 -3.21 -14.73
C THR A 249 2.56 -4.08 -15.77
N ASN A 250 3.16 -4.30 -16.95
CA ASN A 250 2.53 -5.11 -17.98
C ASN A 250 2.27 -6.54 -17.48
N PRO A 251 1.01 -7.01 -17.41
CA PRO A 251 0.65 -8.31 -16.85
C PRO A 251 1.33 -9.49 -17.54
N THR A 252 1.78 -9.34 -18.78
CA THR A 252 2.48 -10.40 -19.54
C THR A 252 3.87 -10.68 -18.98
N TRP A 253 4.59 -9.66 -18.53
CA TRP A 253 5.92 -9.83 -17.89
C TRP A 253 5.81 -10.55 -16.55
N TYR A 254 4.65 -10.42 -15.92
CA TYR A 254 4.36 -11.03 -14.64
C TYR A 254 3.45 -12.26 -14.75
N ASN A 255 2.95 -12.68 -15.92
CA ASN A 255 1.92 -13.73 -16.05
C ASN A 255 0.75 -13.58 -15.06
N SER A 256 0.06 -12.44 -15.05
CA SER A 256 -0.95 -12.15 -14.02
C SER A 256 -2.18 -13.08 -14.07
N ILE A 257 -2.54 -13.68 -12.93
CA ILE A 257 -3.74 -14.51 -12.73
C ILE A 257 -5.02 -13.74 -13.08
N TYR A 258 -5.10 -12.50 -12.60
CA TYR A 258 -6.33 -11.69 -12.62
C TYR A 258 -6.71 -11.22 -14.02
N TYR A 259 -5.70 -11.01 -14.88
CA TYR A 259 -5.90 -10.55 -16.26
C TYR A 259 -6.02 -11.69 -17.27
N GLN A 260 -5.35 -12.83 -17.04
CA GLN A 260 -5.51 -14.01 -17.91
C GLN A 260 -6.92 -14.60 -17.85
N GLN A 261 -7.58 -14.59 -16.68
CA GLN A 261 -8.95 -15.08 -16.54
C GLN A 261 -10.01 -14.20 -17.24
N GLN A 262 -9.70 -12.93 -17.53
CA GLN A 262 -10.60 -12.03 -18.28
C GLN A 262 -10.49 -12.20 -19.79
N LEU A 263 -9.35 -12.69 -20.32
CA LEU A 263 -9.14 -12.89 -21.75
C LEU A 263 -9.74 -14.21 -22.28
N VAL A 264 -10.22 -15.09 -21.39
CA VAL A 264 -10.84 -16.38 -21.72
C VAL A 264 -12.38 -16.35 -21.54
N ARG A 265 -12.94 -15.18 -21.21
CA ARG A 265 -14.40 -14.92 -21.26
C ARG A 265 -14.73 -14.06 -22.47
#